data_AF-A0A526VKH4-F1
#
_entry.id   AF-A0A526VKH4-F1
#
_cell.length_a   1.000
_cell.length_b   1.000
_cell.length_c   1.000
_cell.angle_alpha   90.00
_cell.angle_beta   90.00
_cell.angle_gamma   90.00
#
_symmetry.space_group_name_H-M   'P 1'
#
loop_
_entity.id
_entity.type
_entity.pdbx_description
1 polymer ?
#
loop_
_entity_poly.entity_id
_entity_poly.type
_entity_poly.pdbx_seq_one_letter_code
_entity_poly.pdbx_strand_id
1 'polypeptide(L)'
;DVLWDKFGGDEGRARQAYSAAIVKWNEDSFNARSNAQATQAQRIQDLRKQSTEAGELVKKFYDDAEKLGLPDFEDKEDSFRASMPEGVDIDIMRLFPEKAAAMIYYLGSNPKEIERIKAVGPQIALVELTRLESRLTVKPRNSQRSGAPDPDSGVQGGPVAGGVERLKTEMDKAARNGDTKRFLELERQVKAASKGARKK
;
A
#
# COMPACT_ATOMS: atom_id res chain seq x y z
N ASP A 1 -30.35 45.04 44.99
CA ASP A 1 -29.97 46.37 45.48
C ASP A 1 -28.57 46.88 45.12
N VAL A 2 -27.67 46.07 44.55
CA VAL A 2 -26.26 46.48 44.31
C VAL A 2 -26.10 47.65 43.32
N LEU A 3 -26.99 47.79 42.33
CA LEU A 3 -26.93 48.90 41.37
C LEU A 3 -27.52 50.20 41.92
N TRP A 4 -28.49 50.12 42.84
CA TRP A 4 -29.13 51.29 43.42
C TRP A 4 -28.18 52.03 44.37
N ASP A 5 -27.47 51.29 45.23
CA ASP A 5 -26.39 51.82 46.07
C ASP A 5 -25.22 52.38 45.25
N LYS A 6 -24.84 51.69 44.16
CA LYS A 6 -23.72 52.10 43.29
C LYS A 6 -23.94 53.46 42.63
N PHE A 7 -25.19 53.82 42.34
CA PHE A 7 -25.55 55.11 41.74
C PHE A 7 -26.18 56.08 42.74
N GLY A 8 -26.05 55.84 44.05
CA GLY A 8 -26.48 56.77 45.09
C GLY A 8 -27.99 57.05 45.08
N GLY A 9 -28.80 56.07 44.72
CA GLY A 9 -30.25 56.22 44.61
C GLY A 9 -30.76 56.86 43.32
N ASP A 10 -29.90 57.18 42.35
CA ASP A 10 -30.29 57.65 41.02
C ASP A 10 -30.92 56.50 40.21
N GLU A 11 -32.26 56.45 40.26
CA GLU A 11 -33.07 55.45 39.60
C GLU A 11 -32.88 55.45 38.07
N GLY A 12 -32.62 56.61 37.46
CA GLY A 12 -32.41 56.74 36.02
C GLY A 12 -31.12 56.05 35.59
N ARG A 13 -30.01 56.32 36.29
CA ARG A 13 -28.71 55.70 36.02
C ARG A 13 -28.69 54.21 36.36
N ALA A 14 -29.33 53.81 37.45
CA ALA A 14 -29.45 52.40 37.82
C ALA A 14 -30.25 51.60 36.77
N ARG A 15 -31.35 52.16 36.23
CA ARG A 15 -32.13 51.54 35.15
C ARG A 15 -31.34 51.43 33.84
N GLN A 16 -30.57 52.46 33.47
CA GLN A 16 -29.72 52.43 32.27
C GLN A 16 -28.59 51.41 32.39
N ALA A 17 -27.95 51.30 33.55
CA ALA A 17 -26.92 50.30 33.78
C ALA A 17 -27.48 48.87 33.74
N TYR A 18 -28.69 48.67 34.28
CA TYR A 18 -29.39 47.38 34.21
C TYR A 18 -29.77 47.01 32.77
N SER A 19 -30.33 47.95 31.99
CA SER A 19 -30.67 47.70 30.59
C SER A 19 -29.43 47.40 29.74
N ALA A 20 -28.34 48.13 29.94
CA ALA A 20 -27.06 47.86 29.27
C ALA A 20 -26.49 46.47 29.63
N ALA A 21 -26.60 46.06 30.91
CA ALA A 21 -26.17 44.74 31.35
C ALA A 21 -27.00 43.61 30.72
N ILE A 22 -28.31 43.81 30.54
CA ILE A 22 -29.18 42.86 29.83
C ILE A 22 -28.78 42.75 28.37
N VAL A 23 -28.57 43.87 27.67
CA VAL A 23 -28.14 43.87 26.26
C VAL A 23 -26.83 43.12 26.10
N LYS A 24 -25.83 43.43 26.92
CA LYS A 24 -24.54 42.73 26.90
C LYS A 24 -24.69 41.23 27.17
N TRP A 25 -25.49 40.83 28.16
CA TRP A 25 -25.72 39.42 28.45
C TRP A 25 -26.39 38.68 27.28
N ASN A 26 -27.33 39.34 26.60
CA ASN A 26 -27.96 38.79 25.40
C ASN A 26 -26.97 38.64 24.25
N GLU A 27 -26.13 39.65 24.00
CA GLU A 27 -25.07 39.62 22.99
C GLU A 27 -24.04 38.52 23.29
N ASP A 28 -23.53 38.45 24.52
CA ASP A 28 -22.57 37.43 24.96
C ASP A 28 -23.17 36.02 24.85
N SER A 29 -24.44 35.86 25.25
CA SER A 29 -25.15 34.57 25.13
C SER A 29 -25.38 34.17 23.67
N PHE A 30 -25.70 35.13 22.80
CA PHE A 30 -25.84 34.90 21.36
C PHE A 30 -24.51 34.50 20.72
N ASN A 31 -23.44 35.24 21.02
CA ASN A 31 -22.09 34.97 20.53
C ASN A 31 -21.59 33.60 21.00
N ALA A 32 -21.81 33.24 22.26
CA ALA A 32 -21.43 31.94 22.80
C ALA A 32 -22.14 30.79 22.06
N ARG A 33 -23.45 30.92 21.79
CA ARG A 33 -24.21 29.92 21.02
C ARG A 33 -23.73 29.85 19.57
N SER A 34 -23.46 31.00 18.94
CA SER A 34 -22.94 31.07 17.57
C SER A 34 -21.58 30.38 17.45
N ASN A 35 -20.66 30.67 18.38
CA ASN A 35 -19.34 30.03 18.42
C ASN A 35 -19.41 28.52 18.67
N ALA A 36 -20.30 28.08 19.56
CA ALA A 36 -20.53 26.66 19.81
C ALA A 36 -21.06 25.93 18.56
N GLN A 37 -22.01 26.54 17.85
CA GLN A 37 -22.55 26.01 16.59
C GLN A 37 -21.49 25.98 15.49
N ALA A 38 -20.68 27.03 15.36
CA ALA A 38 -19.58 27.08 14.38
C ALA A 38 -18.54 25.99 14.67
N THR A 39 -18.15 25.81 15.93
CA THR A 39 -17.20 24.76 16.34
C THR A 39 -17.76 23.36 16.09
N GLN A 40 -19.06 23.15 16.32
CA GLN A 40 -19.73 21.89 16.02
C GLN A 40 -19.82 21.64 14.51
N ALA A 41 -20.15 22.67 13.73
CA ALA A 41 -20.19 22.59 12.27
C ALA A 41 -18.81 22.27 11.68
N GLN A 42 -17.74 22.89 12.18
CA GLN A 42 -16.37 22.57 11.81
C GLN A 42 -16.03 21.11 12.10
N ARG A 43 -16.29 20.62 13.32
CA ARG A 43 -16.07 19.21 13.65
C ARG A 43 -16.81 18.26 12.74
N ILE A 44 -18.09 18.54 12.43
CA ILE A 44 -18.87 17.71 11.50
C ILE A 44 -18.26 17.73 10.09
N GLN A 45 -17.80 18.88 9.62
CA GLN A 45 -17.14 18.99 8.31
C GLN A 45 -15.82 18.22 8.29
N ASP A 46 -15.01 18.31 9.34
CA ASP A 46 -13.74 17.60 9.44
C ASP A 46 -13.94 16.08 9.49
N LEU A 47 -14.92 15.60 10.26
CA LEU A 47 -15.30 14.19 10.26
C LEU A 47 -15.74 13.72 8.87
N ARG A 48 -16.53 14.54 8.16
CA ARG A 48 -16.96 14.21 6.79
C ARG A 48 -15.77 14.11 5.85
N LYS A 49 -14.84 15.05 5.89
CA LYS A 49 -13.63 15.05 5.06
C LYS A 49 -12.76 13.81 5.32
N GLN A 50 -12.51 13.50 6.59
CA GLN A 50 -11.75 12.30 6.97
C GLN A 50 -12.43 11.03 6.46
N SER A 51 -13.76 10.96 6.57
CA SER A 51 -14.53 9.80 6.09
C SER A 51 -14.46 9.66 4.57
N THR A 52 -14.56 10.77 3.83
CA THR A 52 -14.44 10.75 2.36
C THR A 52 -13.05 10.36 1.91
N GLU A 53 -12.00 10.91 2.54
CA GLU A 53 -10.60 10.60 2.22
C GLU A 53 -10.30 9.11 2.48
N ALA A 54 -10.74 8.56 3.61
CA ALA A 54 -10.58 7.14 3.92
C ALA A 54 -11.29 6.25 2.89
N GLY A 55 -12.52 6.61 2.48
CA GLY A 55 -13.26 5.88 1.46
C GLY A 55 -12.57 5.88 0.09
N GLU A 56 -12.00 7.01 -0.32
CA GLU A 56 -11.24 7.12 -1.56
C GLU A 56 -9.95 6.30 -1.54
N LEU A 57 -9.24 6.29 -0.40
CA LEU A 57 -8.05 5.46 -0.19
C LEU A 57 -8.37 3.97 -0.32
N VAL A 58 -9.41 3.50 0.37
CA VAL A 58 -9.84 2.10 0.35
C VAL A 58 -10.29 1.69 -1.05
N LYS A 59 -11.05 2.55 -1.74
CA LYS A 59 -11.46 2.30 -3.11
C LYS A 59 -10.26 2.11 -4.03
N LYS A 60 -9.31 3.05 -4.00
CA LYS A 60 -8.09 2.98 -4.82
C LYS A 60 -7.28 1.73 -4.49
N PHE A 61 -7.18 1.37 -3.22
CA PHE A 61 -6.49 0.17 -2.77
C PHE A 61 -7.06 -1.10 -3.41
N TYR A 62 -8.39 -1.26 -3.41
CA TYR A 62 -9.04 -2.42 -4.04
C TYR A 62 -8.96 -2.37 -5.57
N ASP A 63 -9.08 -1.19 -6.20
CA ASP A 63 -8.86 -1.02 -7.64
C ASP A 63 -7.44 -1.47 -8.04
N ASP A 64 -6.43 -1.20 -7.22
CA ASP A 64 -5.04 -1.61 -7.44
C ASP A 64 -4.83 -3.10 -7.11
N ALA A 65 -5.52 -3.64 -6.11
CA ALA A 65 -5.50 -5.07 -5.79
C ALA A 65 -6.04 -5.92 -6.94
N GLU A 66 -7.16 -5.51 -7.55
CA GLU A 66 -7.73 -6.18 -8.73
C GLU A 66 -6.74 -6.23 -9.90
N LYS A 67 -6.01 -5.13 -10.14
CA LYS A 67 -4.97 -5.06 -11.19
C LYS A 67 -3.80 -6.00 -10.95
N LEU A 68 -3.54 -6.42 -9.70
CA LEU A 68 -2.51 -7.42 -9.41
C LEU A 68 -2.91 -8.82 -9.91
N GLY A 69 -4.22 -9.08 -10.08
CA GLY A 69 -4.73 -10.37 -10.56
C GLY A 69 -4.39 -11.53 -9.63
N LEU A 70 -4.37 -11.29 -8.31
CA LEU A 70 -4.03 -12.27 -7.29
C LEU A 70 -5.32 -12.90 -6.73
N PRO A 71 -5.60 -14.18 -7.02
CA PRO A 71 -6.86 -14.82 -6.61
C PRO A 71 -6.94 -15.08 -5.10
N ASP A 72 -5.80 -15.12 -4.41
CA ASP A 72 -5.68 -15.32 -2.96
C ASP A 72 -5.47 -13.99 -2.21
N PHE A 73 -5.76 -12.84 -2.84
CA PHE A 73 -5.48 -11.53 -2.26
C PHE A 73 -6.21 -11.31 -0.93
N GLU A 74 -7.51 -11.61 -0.89
CA GLU A 74 -8.37 -11.46 0.29
C GLU A 74 -7.83 -12.30 1.46
N ASP A 75 -7.49 -13.57 1.22
CA ASP A 75 -6.88 -14.43 2.24
C ASP A 75 -5.57 -13.87 2.82
N LYS A 76 -4.74 -13.23 1.97
CA LYS A 76 -3.48 -12.60 2.42
C LYS A 76 -3.73 -11.28 3.14
N GLU A 77 -4.70 -10.50 2.70
CA GLU A 77 -5.13 -9.30 3.41
C GLU A 77 -5.62 -9.65 4.83
N ASP A 78 -6.45 -10.68 4.95
CA ASP A 78 -6.96 -11.14 6.25
C ASP A 78 -5.83 -11.66 7.14
N SER A 79 -4.89 -12.41 6.58
CA SER A 79 -3.70 -12.88 7.29
C SER A 79 -2.85 -11.71 7.80
N PHE A 80 -2.74 -10.64 7.01
CA PHE A 80 -2.05 -9.42 7.40
C PHE A 80 -2.79 -8.70 8.54
N ARG A 81 -4.10 -8.46 8.39
CA ARG A 81 -4.94 -7.79 9.41
C ARG A 81 -4.97 -8.56 10.73
N ALA A 82 -4.98 -9.88 10.69
CA ALA A 82 -4.92 -10.71 11.89
C ALA A 82 -3.59 -10.57 12.66
N SER A 83 -2.51 -10.17 11.98
CA SER A 83 -1.16 -10.13 12.55
C SER A 83 -0.73 -8.72 13.00
N MET A 84 -1.46 -7.69 12.59
CA MET A 84 -1.15 -6.27 12.80
C MET A 84 -2.21 -5.58 13.66
N PRO A 85 -1.84 -4.52 14.39
CA PRO A 85 -2.80 -3.65 15.06
C PRO A 85 -3.82 -3.04 14.08
N GLU A 86 -5.01 -2.75 14.58
CA GLU A 86 -6.07 -2.08 13.82
C GLU A 86 -5.59 -0.72 13.26
N GLY A 87 -5.96 -0.43 12.01
CA GLY A 87 -5.64 0.83 11.32
C GLY A 87 -4.27 0.87 10.63
N VAL A 88 -3.39 -0.12 10.86
CA VAL A 88 -2.09 -0.19 10.18
C VAL A 88 -2.23 -0.40 8.68
N ASP A 89 -3.27 -1.12 8.24
CA ASP A 89 -3.63 -1.26 6.83
C ASP A 89 -3.97 0.09 6.19
N ILE A 90 -4.80 0.90 6.86
CA ILE A 90 -5.14 2.26 6.42
C ILE A 90 -3.91 3.18 6.39
N ASP A 91 -3.02 3.07 7.37
CA ASP A 91 -1.77 3.84 7.38
C ASP A 91 -0.86 3.46 6.21
N ILE A 92 -0.75 2.17 5.87
CA ILE A 92 -0.01 1.73 4.68
C ILE A 92 -0.66 2.27 3.40
N MET A 93 -2.00 2.22 3.29
CA MET A 93 -2.73 2.80 2.14
C MET A 93 -2.45 4.30 1.99
N ARG A 94 -2.39 5.05 3.10
CA ARG A 94 -2.12 6.49 3.10
C ARG A 94 -0.65 6.82 2.77
N LEU A 95 0.29 6.08 3.34
CA LEU A 95 1.73 6.35 3.21
C LEU A 95 2.31 5.83 1.88
N PHE A 96 1.79 4.71 1.36
CA PHE A 96 2.29 4.04 0.17
C PHE A 96 1.17 3.79 -0.85
N PRO A 97 0.46 4.83 -1.32
CA PRO A 97 -0.79 4.70 -2.05
C PRO A 97 -0.66 4.06 -3.45
N GLU A 98 0.55 3.82 -3.96
CA GLU A 98 0.78 3.19 -5.27
C GLU A 98 1.07 1.68 -5.14
N LYS A 99 1.54 1.23 -3.98
CA LYS A 99 1.98 -0.15 -3.76
C LYS A 99 1.36 -0.81 -2.54
N ALA A 100 0.41 -0.14 -1.87
CA ALA A 100 -0.25 -0.64 -0.67
C ALA A 100 -0.83 -2.05 -0.85
N ALA A 101 -1.54 -2.32 -1.96
CA ALA A 101 -2.05 -3.66 -2.26
C ALA A 101 -0.94 -4.71 -2.33
N ALA A 102 0.13 -4.45 -3.09
CA ALA A 102 1.25 -5.36 -3.21
C ALA A 102 1.99 -5.56 -1.87
N MET A 103 2.10 -4.50 -1.06
CA MET A 103 2.73 -4.54 0.27
C MET A 103 1.91 -5.39 1.25
N ILE A 104 0.60 -5.15 1.34
CA ILE A 104 -0.30 -5.90 2.23
C ILE A 104 -0.31 -7.37 1.83
N TYR A 105 -0.41 -7.68 0.53
CA TYR A 105 -0.30 -9.05 0.03
C TYR A 105 1.04 -9.71 0.41
N TYR A 106 2.15 -9.00 0.21
CA TYR A 106 3.48 -9.51 0.54
C TYR A 106 3.62 -9.79 2.03
N LEU A 107 3.19 -8.86 2.88
CA LEU A 107 3.28 -9.01 4.33
C LEU A 107 2.37 -10.14 4.82
N GLY A 108 1.14 -10.22 4.32
CA GLY A 108 0.22 -11.32 4.60
C GLY A 108 0.74 -12.70 4.15
N SER A 109 1.52 -12.74 3.07
CA SER A 109 2.19 -13.95 2.61
C SER A 109 3.45 -14.31 3.40
N ASN A 110 3.98 -13.39 4.21
CA ASN A 110 5.26 -13.53 4.91
C ASN A 110 5.13 -13.15 6.40
N PRO A 111 4.48 -13.98 7.23
CA PRO A 111 4.25 -13.67 8.65
C PRO A 111 5.54 -13.46 9.45
N LYS A 112 6.65 -14.11 9.07
CA LYS A 112 7.96 -13.89 9.71
C LYS A 112 8.48 -12.46 9.51
N GLU A 113 8.17 -11.83 8.39
CA GLU A 113 8.58 -10.45 8.12
C GLU A 113 7.72 -9.48 8.93
N ILE A 114 6.43 -9.76 9.11
CA ILE A 114 5.56 -9.00 10.02
C ILE A 114 6.14 -9.00 11.44
N GLU A 115 6.50 -10.18 11.97
CA GLU A 115 7.09 -10.28 13.31
C GLU A 115 8.42 -9.55 13.44
N ARG A 116 9.26 -9.59 12.40
CA ARG A 116 10.49 -8.80 12.35
C ARG A 116 10.21 -7.30 12.39
N ILE A 117 9.27 -6.82 11.58
CA ILE A 117 8.91 -5.39 11.52
C ILE A 117 8.33 -4.93 12.86
N LYS A 118 7.52 -5.76 13.53
CA LYS A 118 6.99 -5.49 14.87
C LYS A 118 8.08 -5.36 15.93
N ALA A 119 9.18 -6.13 15.80
CA ALA A 119 10.25 -6.16 16.80
C ALA A 119 11.18 -4.93 16.78
N VAL A 120 11.28 -4.19 15.68
CA VAL A 120 12.28 -3.11 15.51
C VAL A 120 11.81 -1.72 15.96
N GLY A 121 10.54 -1.59 16.39
CA GLY A 121 9.93 -0.32 16.79
C GLY A 121 9.42 0.53 15.61
N PRO A 122 8.55 1.51 15.86
CA PRO A 122 7.72 2.14 14.82
C PRO A 122 8.50 2.95 13.78
N GLN A 123 9.55 3.68 14.17
CA GLN A 123 10.34 4.48 13.22
C GLN A 123 11.14 3.59 12.28
N ILE A 124 11.76 2.52 12.81
CA ILE A 124 12.53 1.58 12.00
C ILE A 124 11.58 0.73 11.14
N ALA A 125 10.41 0.36 11.65
CA ALA A 125 9.37 -0.32 10.88
C ALA A 125 8.97 0.49 9.64
N LEU A 126 8.77 1.81 9.76
CA LEU A 126 8.49 2.67 8.62
C LEU A 126 9.62 2.66 7.57
N VAL A 127 10.88 2.67 8.02
CA VAL A 127 12.03 2.58 7.11
C VAL A 127 12.05 1.24 6.38
N GLU A 128 11.78 0.13 7.08
CA GLU A 128 11.70 -1.20 6.47
C GLU A 128 10.52 -1.31 5.50
N LEU A 129 9.37 -0.73 5.82
CA LEU A 129 8.22 -0.63 4.91
C LEU A 129 8.56 0.20 3.66
N THR A 130 9.29 1.30 3.81
CA THR A 130 9.76 2.12 2.67
C THR A 130 10.74 1.33 1.79
N ARG A 131 11.66 0.57 2.40
CA ARG A 131 12.56 -0.32 1.63
C ARG A 131 11.79 -1.43 0.93
N LEU A 132 10.76 -1.96 1.57
CA LEU A 132 9.88 -2.96 1.00
C LEU A 132 9.13 -2.40 -0.21
N GLU A 133 8.54 -1.21 -0.10
CA GLU A 133 7.90 -0.47 -1.20
C GLU A 133 8.84 -0.39 -2.41
N SER A 134 10.08 0.03 -2.18
CA SER A 134 11.05 0.21 -3.27
C SER A 134 11.47 -1.11 -3.92
N ARG A 135 11.51 -2.20 -3.14
CA ARG A 135 11.83 -3.56 -3.63
C ARG A 135 10.67 -4.19 -4.39
N LEU A 136 9.43 -3.87 -4.03
CA LEU A 136 8.24 -4.36 -4.73
C LEU A 136 8.13 -3.65 -6.09
N THR A 137 8.75 -4.23 -7.10
CA THR A 137 8.55 -3.79 -8.48
C THR A 137 7.19 -4.28 -8.96
N VAL A 138 6.31 -3.36 -9.34
CA VAL A 138 5.05 -3.66 -10.02
C VAL A 138 5.38 -4.17 -11.42
N LYS A 139 5.77 -5.45 -11.53
CA LYS A 139 5.81 -6.15 -12.82
C LYS A 139 4.46 -6.84 -12.98
N PRO A 140 3.66 -6.51 -14.02
CA PRO A 140 2.50 -7.34 -14.35
C PRO A 140 3.00 -8.76 -14.59
N ARG A 141 2.45 -9.71 -13.84
CA ARG A 141 2.91 -11.10 -13.84
C ARG A 141 2.47 -11.75 -15.15
N ASN A 142 3.22 -11.53 -16.21
CA ASN A 142 2.99 -12.21 -17.47
C ASN A 142 3.31 -13.70 -17.26
N SER A 143 2.27 -14.53 -17.31
CA SER A 143 2.25 -15.98 -17.15
C SER A 143 2.52 -16.52 -15.72
N GLN A 144 1.45 -17.02 -15.13
CA GLN A 144 1.46 -18.12 -14.18
C GLN A 144 2.26 -19.27 -14.80
N ARG A 145 3.55 -19.37 -14.50
CA ARG A 145 4.33 -20.59 -14.78
C ARG A 145 3.62 -21.72 -14.04
N SER A 146 2.96 -22.60 -14.76
CA SER A 146 2.49 -23.85 -14.18
C SER A 146 3.72 -24.58 -13.64
N GLY A 147 3.61 -25.12 -12.43
CA GLY A 147 4.60 -26.07 -11.90
C GLY A 147 4.53 -27.42 -12.59
N ALA A 148 4.00 -27.49 -13.81
CA ALA A 148 4.04 -28.69 -14.61
C ALA A 148 5.51 -28.90 -15.00
N PRO A 149 6.08 -30.09 -14.74
CA PRO A 149 7.36 -30.46 -15.31
C PRO A 149 7.34 -30.22 -16.82
N ASP A 150 8.46 -29.74 -17.38
CA ASP A 150 8.61 -29.65 -18.82
C ASP A 150 8.22 -31.01 -19.45
N PRO A 151 7.43 -31.04 -20.54
CA PRO A 151 7.00 -32.29 -21.15
C PRO A 151 8.23 -33.13 -21.51
N ASP A 152 8.17 -34.43 -21.21
CA ASP A 152 9.24 -35.39 -21.53
C ASP A 152 9.61 -35.25 -23.00
N SER A 153 10.85 -34.82 -23.26
CA SER A 153 11.35 -34.66 -24.62
C SER A 153 11.38 -36.03 -25.29
N GLY A 154 10.57 -36.21 -26.33
CA GLY A 154 10.48 -37.45 -27.08
C GLY A 154 11.85 -37.97 -27.50
N VAL A 155 12.09 -39.27 -27.27
CA VAL A 155 13.28 -39.97 -27.74
C VAL A 155 13.23 -40.00 -29.27
N GLN A 156 14.01 -39.13 -29.92
CA GLN A 156 14.24 -39.20 -31.36
C GLN A 156 15.69 -39.61 -31.62
N GLY A 157 15.83 -40.79 -32.21
CA GLY A 157 17.08 -41.53 -32.38
C GLY A 157 18.08 -40.86 -33.31
N GLY A 158 19.36 -41.11 -33.02
CA GLY A 158 20.50 -40.72 -33.85
C GLY A 158 21.69 -40.26 -33.00
N PRO A 159 22.85 -40.95 -33.01
CA PRO A 159 23.98 -40.69 -32.10
C PRO A 159 24.63 -39.30 -32.19
N VAL A 160 24.31 -38.51 -33.23
CA VAL A 160 24.96 -37.23 -33.52
C VAL A 160 23.97 -36.05 -33.53
N ALA A 161 22.71 -36.27 -33.88
CA ALA A 161 21.68 -35.23 -33.92
C ALA A 161 21.18 -34.84 -32.52
N GLY A 162 21.08 -35.81 -31.60
CA GLY A 162 20.59 -35.58 -30.24
C GLY A 162 21.50 -34.70 -29.37
N GLY A 163 22.81 -34.65 -29.67
CA GLY A 163 23.77 -33.83 -28.92
C GLY A 163 23.64 -32.33 -29.21
N VAL A 164 23.44 -31.97 -30.48
CA VAL A 164 23.28 -30.56 -30.90
C VAL A 164 21.94 -30.01 -30.42
N GLU A 165 20.88 -30.81 -30.47
CA GLU A 165 19.55 -30.38 -30.04
C GLU A 165 19.50 -30.13 -28.52
N ARG A 166 20.15 -30.97 -27.71
CA ARG A 166 20.34 -30.72 -26.27
C ARG A 166 21.09 -29.42 -26.00
N LEU A 167 22.15 -29.13 -26.75
CA LEU A 167 22.91 -27.88 -26.59
C LEU A 167 22.09 -26.64 -26.97
N LYS A 168 21.22 -26.72 -27.99
CA LYS A 168 20.28 -25.64 -28.32
C LYS A 168 19.23 -25.43 -27.22
N THR A 169 18.67 -26.51 -26.66
CA THR A 169 17.72 -26.41 -25.54
C THR A 169 18.36 -25.74 -24.32
N GLU A 170 19.60 -26.09 -23.98
CA GLU A 170 20.34 -25.43 -22.90
C GLU A 170 20.69 -23.97 -23.22
N MET A 171 20.95 -23.65 -24.48
CA MET A 171 21.18 -22.29 -24.95
C MET A 171 19.91 -21.43 -24.80
N ASP A 172 18.74 -21.97 -25.13
CA ASP A 172 17.44 -21.30 -24.93
C ASP A 172 17.13 -21.09 -23.45
N LYS A 173 17.49 -22.05 -22.57
CA LYS A 173 17.40 -21.87 -21.11
C LYS A 173 18.30 -20.74 -20.61
N ALA A 174 19.54 -20.66 -21.10
CA ALA A 174 20.47 -19.59 -20.74
C ALA A 174 19.97 -18.21 -21.21
N ALA A 175 19.42 -18.11 -22.43
CA ALA A 175 18.80 -16.90 -22.95
C ALA A 175 17.59 -16.46 -22.11
N ARG A 176 16.71 -17.39 -21.75
CA ARG A 176 15.51 -17.12 -20.93
C ARG A 176 15.84 -16.68 -19.50
N ASN A 177 16.96 -17.14 -18.95
CA ASN A 177 17.42 -16.77 -17.61
C ASN A 177 18.33 -15.53 -17.60
N GLY A 178 18.62 -14.92 -18.75
CA GLY A 178 19.49 -13.76 -18.86
C GLY A 178 20.98 -14.06 -18.66
N ASP A 179 21.39 -15.32 -18.62
CA ASP A 179 22.78 -15.74 -18.46
C ASP A 179 23.53 -15.68 -19.81
N THR A 180 23.98 -14.48 -20.14
CA THR A 180 24.66 -14.16 -21.40
C THR A 180 26.00 -14.87 -21.54
N LYS A 181 26.71 -15.12 -20.43
CA LYS A 181 28.00 -15.81 -20.44
C LYS A 181 27.82 -17.28 -20.83
N ARG A 182 26.81 -17.94 -20.23
CA ARG A 182 26.49 -19.34 -20.53
C ARG A 182 25.96 -19.51 -21.95
N PHE A 183 25.16 -18.57 -22.43
CA PHE A 183 24.66 -18.55 -23.81
C PHE A 183 25.80 -18.56 -24.84
N LEU A 184 26.78 -17.65 -24.70
CA LEU A 184 27.91 -17.54 -25.62
C LEU A 184 28.81 -18.79 -25.60
N GLU A 185 28.95 -19.44 -24.46
CA GLU A 185 29.69 -20.69 -24.33
C GLU A 185 29.00 -21.84 -25.08
N LEU A 186 27.68 -21.99 -24.89
CA LEU A 186 26.87 -23.01 -25.55
C LEU A 186 26.81 -22.78 -27.07
N GLU A 187 26.71 -21.52 -27.52
CA GLU A 187 26.74 -21.17 -28.95
C GLU A 187 28.05 -21.63 -29.61
N ARG A 188 29.19 -21.48 -28.93
CA ARG A 188 30.49 -21.99 -29.43
C ARG A 188 30.51 -23.51 -29.55
N GLN A 189 29.92 -24.21 -28.57
CA GLN A 189 29.83 -25.68 -28.59
C GLN A 189 28.93 -26.18 -29.73
N VAL A 190 27.79 -25.51 -29.98
CA VAL A 190 26.91 -25.79 -31.12
C VAL A 190 27.63 -25.57 -32.46
N LYS A 191 28.37 -24.46 -32.60
CA LYS A 191 29.17 -24.17 -33.80
C LYS A 191 30.29 -25.20 -34.01
N ALA A 192 30.97 -25.63 -32.95
CA ALA A 192 32.00 -26.66 -33.03
C ALA A 192 31.42 -28.03 -33.43
N ALA A 193 30.31 -28.44 -32.81
CA ALA A 193 29.63 -29.70 -33.09
C ALA A 193 29.08 -29.77 -34.53
N SER A 194 28.49 -28.68 -35.02
CA SER A 194 27.99 -28.59 -36.40
C SER A 194 29.12 -28.56 -37.45
N LYS A 195 30.29 -27.98 -37.12
CA LYS A 195 31.47 -27.95 -38.01
C LYS A 195 32.17 -29.32 -38.09
N GLY A 196 32.18 -30.09 -37.00
CA GLY A 196 32.70 -31.46 -36.96
C GLY A 196 31.88 -32.45 -37.80
N ALA A 197 30.56 -32.22 -37.91
CA ALA A 197 29.66 -33.06 -38.70
C ALA A 197 29.82 -32.92 -40.23
N ARG A 198 30.37 -31.80 -40.73
CA ARG A 198 30.58 -31.54 -42.17
C ARG A 198 31.90 -32.11 -42.72
N LYS A 199 32.75 -32.73 -41.88
CA LYS A 199 34.11 -33.15 -42.25
C LYS A 199 34.32 -34.68 -42.26
N LYS A 200 33.24 -35.46 -42.23
CA LYS A 200 33.26 -36.91 -42.43
C LYS A 200 32.46 -37.27 -43.67
#